data_AF-A0A133UYI9-F1
#
_entry.id   AF-A0A133UYI9-F1
#
_cell.length_a   1.000
_cell.length_b   1.000
_cell.length_c   1.000
_cell.angle_alpha   90.00
_cell.angle_beta   90.00
_cell.angle_gamma   90.00
#
_symmetry.space_group_name_H-M   'P 1'
#
loop_
_entity.id
_entity.type
_entity.pdbx_description
1 polymer ?
#
loop_
_entity_poly.entity_id
_entity_poly.type
_entity_poly.pdbx_seq_one_letter_code
_entity_poly.pdbx_strand_id
1 'polypeptide(L)'
;MRREGSWAWADMLLDFIENPQKWLRECHTRSNVESGFSTFKRHFLSPLRKCIQRRRKTEAFARACDYNLKRASYVRRQEGLTA
;
A
#
# COMPACT_ATOMS: atom_id res chain seq x y z
N MET A 1 17.88 12.37 30.38
CA MET A 1 17.69 11.14 29.57
C MET A 1 16.99 11.53 28.27
N ARG A 2 17.70 11.56 27.14
CA ARG A 2 17.08 11.79 25.83
C ARG A 2 16.32 10.52 25.45
N ARG A 3 14.99 10.59 25.30
CA ARG A 3 14.20 9.45 24.83
C ARG A 3 14.42 9.30 23.33
N GLU A 4 15.07 8.23 22.90
CA GLU A 4 15.31 7.89 21.49
C GLU A 4 14.11 7.15 20.89
N GLY A 5 12.91 7.73 21.02
CA GLY A 5 11.68 7.11 20.53
C GLY A 5 10.64 8.14 20.15
N SER A 6 9.93 7.89 19.05
CA SER A 6 8.75 8.68 18.68
C SER A 6 7.61 8.38 19.64
N TRP A 7 6.93 9.42 20.14
CA TRP A 7 5.72 9.29 20.96
C TRP A 7 4.65 8.42 20.31
N ALA A 8 4.61 8.39 18.98
CA ALA A 8 3.70 7.55 18.20
C ALA A 8 3.78 6.05 18.56
N TRP A 9 4.93 5.55 19.04
CA TRP A 9 5.05 4.17 19.50
C TRP A 9 4.32 3.93 20.83
N ALA A 10 4.39 4.90 21.75
CA ALA A 10 3.68 4.81 23.02
C ALA A 10 2.17 4.92 22.79
N ASP A 11 1.73 5.86 21.94
CA ASP A 11 0.32 6.03 21.58
C ASP A 11 -0.24 4.76 20.92
N MET A 12 0.49 4.19 19.96
CA MET A 12 0.07 2.96 19.28
C MET A 12 -0.05 1.76 20.24
N LEU A 13 0.79 1.67 21.28
CA LEU A 13 0.69 0.64 22.31
C LEU A 13 -0.49 0.87 23.25
N LEU A 14 -0.76 2.12 23.62
CA LEU A 14 -1.93 2.48 24.42
C LEU A 14 -3.24 2.15 23.68
N ASP A 15 -3.33 2.51 22.39
CA ASP A 15 -4.49 2.17 21.55
C ASP A 15 -4.72 0.66 21.46
N PHE A 16 -3.62 -0.12 21.42
CA PHE A 16 -3.70 -1.58 21.42
C PHE A 16 -4.21 -2.14 22.75
N ILE A 17 -3.79 -1.58 23.88
CA ILE A 17 -4.25 -1.99 25.21
C ILE A 17 -5.72 -1.65 25.42
N GLU A 18 -6.14 -0.45 24.98
CA GLU A 18 -7.52 0.05 25.19
C GLU A 18 -8.54 -0.78 24.40
N ASN A 19 -8.27 -1.09 23.14
CA ASN A 19 -9.16 -1.91 22.32
C ASN A 19 -8.38 -2.77 21.31
N PRO A 20 -7.87 -3.94 21.73
CA PRO A 20 -7.03 -4.78 20.90
C PRO A 20 -7.70 -5.19 19.58
N GLN A 21 -9.00 -5.49 19.61
CA GLN A 21 -9.72 -5.96 18.44
C GLN A 21 -9.93 -4.85 17.40
N LYS A 22 -10.24 -3.63 17.85
CA LYS A 22 -10.32 -2.46 16.97
C LYS A 22 -8.94 -2.16 16.38
N TRP A 23 -7.91 -2.11 17.22
CA TRP A 23 -6.54 -1.85 16.80
C TRP A 23 -6.06 -2.87 15.76
N LEU A 24 -6.31 -4.17 15.96
CA LEU A 24 -5.94 -5.21 15.01
C LEU A 24 -6.63 -5.05 13.65
N ARG A 25 -7.90 -4.65 13.61
CA ARG A 25 -8.62 -4.39 12.35
C ARG A 25 -8.03 -3.21 11.58
N GLU A 26 -7.72 -2.11 12.28
CA GLU A 26 -7.12 -0.93 11.69
C GLU A 26 -5.69 -1.21 11.23
N CYS A 27 -4.90 -1.90 12.05
CA CYS A 27 -3.54 -2.31 11.73
C CYS A 27 -3.51 -3.25 10.52
N HIS A 28 -4.45 -4.20 10.41
CA HIS A 28 -4.56 -5.08 9.25
C HIS A 28 -4.86 -4.30 7.96
N THR A 29 -5.73 -3.28 8.04
CA THR A 29 -6.00 -2.39 6.91
C THR A 29 -4.74 -1.64 6.47
N ARG A 30 -3.96 -1.09 7.42
CA ARG A 30 -2.68 -0.43 7.13
C ARG A 30 -1.68 -1.38 6.48
N SER A 31 -1.54 -2.59 7.04
CA SER A 31 -0.65 -3.62 6.53
C SER A 31 -0.99 -4.02 5.09
N ASN A 32 -2.28 -4.10 4.75
CA ASN A 32 -2.73 -4.36 3.38
C ASN A 32 -2.32 -3.25 2.41
N VAL A 33 -2.43 -1.98 2.83
CA VAL A 33 -1.99 -0.83 2.02
C VAL A 33 -0.47 -0.87 1.83
N GLU A 34 0.31 -1.09 2.88
CA GLU A 34 1.78 -1.18 2.81
C GLU A 34 2.24 -2.32 1.91
N SER A 35 1.62 -3.49 2.04
CA SER A 35 1.89 -4.66 1.19
C SER A 35 1.54 -4.38 -0.28
N GLY A 36 0.41 -3.71 -0.52
CA GLY A 36 0.01 -3.26 -1.85
C GLY A 36 1.01 -2.29 -2.47
N PHE A 37 1.46 -1.28 -1.72
CA PHE A 37 2.47 -0.33 -2.17
C PHE A 37 3.84 -0.98 -2.42
N SER A 38 4.24 -1.93 -1.58
CA SER A 38 5.48 -2.70 -1.78
C SER A 38 5.44 -3.47 -3.10
N THR A 39 4.32 -4.15 -3.36
CA THR A 39 4.08 -4.88 -4.62
C THR A 39 4.10 -3.93 -5.82
N PHE A 40 3.40 -2.79 -5.73
CA PHE A 40 3.41 -1.76 -6.76
C PHE A 40 4.82 -1.26 -7.10
N LYS A 41 5.65 -0.97 -6.08
CA LYS A 41 7.04 -0.52 -6.28
C LYS A 41 7.92 -1.60 -6.91
N ARG A 42 7.76 -2.86 -6.51
CA ARG A 42 8.49 -4.00 -7.11
C ARG A 42 8.14 -4.19 -8.58
N HIS A 43 6.89 -3.93 -8.94
CA HIS A 43 6.43 -4.03 -10.31
C HIS A 43 6.97 -2.89 -11.21
N PHE A 44 7.21 -1.72 -10.63
CA PHE A 44 7.79 -0.56 -11.32
C PHE A 44 9.14 -0.15 -10.74
N LEU A 45 10.18 -0.94 -11.04
CA LEU A 45 11.53 -0.77 -10.48
C LEU A 45 12.20 0.57 -10.84
N SER A 46 11.84 1.17 -11.97
CA SER A 46 12.36 2.49 -12.35
C SER A 46 11.49 3.61 -11.76
N PRO A 47 12.09 4.74 -11.31
CA PRO A 47 11.36 5.97 -11.01
C PRO A 47 10.51 6.46 -12.20
N LEU A 48 9.63 7.43 -11.94
CA LEU A 48 8.89 8.11 -13.00
C LEU A 48 9.88 8.79 -13.95
N ARG A 49 9.77 8.48 -15.23
CA ARG A 49 10.73 8.91 -16.27
C ARG A 49 10.41 10.30 -16.80
N LYS A 50 9.16 10.75 -16.71
CA LYS A 50 8.75 12.05 -17.26
C LYS A 50 9.11 13.19 -16.29
N CYS A 51 9.85 14.18 -16.80
CA CYS A 51 10.21 15.39 -16.05
C CYS A 51 9.09 16.44 -16.03
N ILE A 52 8.29 16.52 -17.09
CA ILE A 52 7.16 17.45 -17.19
C ILE A 52 6.04 17.00 -16.23
N GLN A 53 5.65 17.86 -15.29
CA GLN A 53 4.63 17.63 -14.26
C GLN A 53 3.37 16.91 -14.79
N ARG A 54 2.75 17.43 -15.86
CA ARG A 54 1.56 16.82 -16.47
C ARG A 54 1.82 15.39 -16.95
N ARG A 55 2.92 15.18 -17.67
CA ARG A 55 3.31 13.86 -18.20
C ARG A 55 3.69 12.89 -17.08
N ARG A 56 4.29 13.40 -15.99
CA ARG A 56 4.62 12.63 -14.78
C ARG A 56 3.37 12.13 -14.07
N LYS A 57 2.34 12.97 -13.94
CA LYS A 57 1.02 12.56 -13.43
C LYS A 57 0.36 11.50 -14.32
N THR A 58 0.40 11.69 -15.64
CA THR A 58 -0.11 10.69 -16.59
C THR A 58 0.63 9.36 -16.47
N GLU A 59 1.96 9.37 -16.35
CA GLU A 59 2.75 8.17 -16.16
C GLU A 59 2.38 7.45 -14.85
N ALA A 60 2.27 8.18 -13.73
CA ALA A 60 1.86 7.60 -12.46
C ALA A 60 0.47 6.97 -12.52
N PHE A 61 -0.49 7.63 -13.18
CA PHE A 61 -1.84 7.12 -13.36
C PHE A 61 -1.85 5.85 -14.23
N ALA A 62 -1.12 5.85 -15.35
CA ALA A 62 -1.01 4.67 -16.21
C ALA A 62 -0.41 3.45 -15.48
N ARG A 63 0.58 3.67 -14.61
CA ARG A 63 1.14 2.62 -13.75
C ARG A 63 0.10 2.06 -12.77
N ALA A 64 -0.74 2.91 -12.18
CA ALA A 64 -1.84 2.46 -11.33
C ALA A 64 -2.87 1.61 -12.09
N CYS A 65 -3.23 2.01 -13.33
CA CYS A 65 -4.09 1.21 -14.19
C CYS A 65 -3.49 -0.16 -14.53
N ASP A 66 -2.19 -0.22 -14.91
CA ASP A 66 -1.51 -1.49 -15.22
C ASP A 66 -1.48 -2.44 -14.00
N TYR A 67 -1.19 -1.90 -12.81
CA TYR A 67 -1.24 -2.67 -11.56
C TYR A 67 -2.64 -3.23 -11.30
N ASN A 68 -3.68 -2.40 -11.42
CA ASN A 68 -5.06 -2.82 -11.19
C ASN A 68 -5.51 -3.88 -12.21
N LEU A 69 -5.13 -3.74 -13.48
CA LEU A 69 -5.45 -4.70 -14.53
C LEU A 69 -4.83 -6.07 -14.22
N LYS A 70 -3.57 -6.11 -13.79
CA LYS A 70 -2.89 -7.36 -13.40
C LYS A 70 -3.56 -8.02 -12.19
N ARG A 71 -3.97 -7.22 -11.21
CA ARG A 71 -4.71 -7.72 -10.04
C ARG A 71 -6.07 -8.28 -10.44
N ALA A 72 -6.83 -7.57 -11.27
CA ALA A 72 -8.12 -8.03 -11.77
C ALA A 72 -7.99 -9.36 -12.54
N SER A 73 -6.97 -9.49 -13.40
CA SER A 73 -6.68 -10.73 -14.11
C SER A 73 -6.29 -11.88 -13.18
N TYR A 74 -5.57 -11.60 -12.09
CA TYR A 74 -5.25 -12.62 -11.08
C TYR A 74 -6.50 -13.10 -10.36
N VAL A 75 -7.35 -12.18 -9.89
CA VAL A 75 -8.63 -12.51 -9.22
C VAL A 75 -9.52 -13.35 -10.13
N ARG A 76 -9.70 -12.93 -11.39
CA ARG A 76 -10.47 -13.69 -12.39
C ARG A 76 -9.97 -15.12 -12.57
N ARG A 77 -8.65 -15.31 -12.63
CA ARG A 77 -8.05 -16.65 -12.68
C ARG A 77 -8.34 -17.47 -11.43
N GLN A 78 -8.29 -16.87 -10.24
CA GLN A 78 -8.62 -17.58 -9.00
C GLN A 78 -10.09 -17.97 -8.91
N GLU A 79 -10.98 -17.16 -9.48
CA GLU A 79 -12.42 -17.42 -9.53
C GLU A 79 -12.81 -18.40 -10.65
N GLY A 80 -11.85 -18.94 -11.40
CA GLY A 80 -12.13 -19.84 -12.54
C GLY A 80 -12.76 -19.14 -13.75
N LEU A 81 -12.76 -17.81 -13.76
CA LEU A 81 -13.28 -16.98 -14.84
C LEU A 81 -12.15 -16.73 -15.85
N THR A 82 -11.86 -17.72 -16.70
CA THR A 82 -11.00 -17.54 -17.87
C THR A 82 -11.83 -17.01 -19.05
N ALA A 83 -11.33 -15.95 -19.68
CA ALA A 83 -11.80 -15.52 -21.01
C ALA A 83 -11.42 -16.55 -22.07
#